data_AF-A0A7C5K258-F1
#
_entry.id   AF-A0A7C5K258-F1
#
_cell.length_a   1.000
_cell.length_b   1.000
_cell.length_c   1.000
_cell.angle_alpha   90.00
_cell.angle_beta   90.00
_cell.angle_gamma   90.00
#
_symmetry.space_group_name_H-M   'P 1'
#
loop_
_entity.id
_entity.type
_entity.pdbx_description
1 polymer ?
#
loop_
_entity_poly.entity_id
_entity_poly.type
_entity_poly.pdbx_seq_one_letter_code
_entity_poly.pdbx_strand_id
1 'polypeptide(L)'
;MNSEDFRRIREQLESYDLKREELISKSRDLIRLSKKLIYSVHRNDLKEASMSFSELRKQFEQFNSLAKREPELFYSGIFKSGVQEYVEAACFYSLIVEEKLPTHEELGVKGEHYLLGVCDLVGELSRKAINAAAKSDYKTALKIKDIVSDIYDELMQFDFPNGELRNKFDGIKYEVKRLEEMGLQLSLKGKN
;
A
#
# COMPACT_ATOMS: atom_id res chain seq x y z
N MET A 1 -7.53 -38.44 33.60
CA MET A 1 -7.76 -37.43 32.55
C MET A 1 -7.06 -36.16 32.98
N ASN A 2 -6.19 -35.58 32.15
CA ASN A 2 -5.33 -34.46 32.54
C ASN A 2 -6.10 -33.11 32.50
N SER A 3 -7.08 -32.94 33.38
CA SER A 3 -8.00 -31.80 33.38
C SER A 3 -7.31 -30.43 33.49
N GLU A 4 -6.11 -30.40 34.09
CA GLU A 4 -5.26 -29.21 34.20
C GLU A 4 -4.71 -28.77 32.84
N ASP A 5 -4.25 -29.72 32.03
CA ASP A 5 -3.74 -29.48 30.68
C ASP A 5 -4.83 -28.95 29.75
N PHE A 6 -6.03 -29.54 29.79
CA PHE A 6 -7.20 -29.03 29.06
C PHE A 6 -7.62 -27.62 29.52
N ARG A 7 -7.39 -27.24 30.79
CA ARG A 7 -7.66 -25.87 31.26
C ARG A 7 -6.67 -24.88 30.66
N ARG A 8 -5.37 -25.20 30.69
CA ARG A 8 -4.31 -24.36 30.10
C ARG A 8 -4.52 -24.15 28.60
N ILE A 9 -4.89 -25.21 27.88
CA ILE A 9 -5.19 -25.11 26.45
C ILE A 9 -6.37 -24.16 26.19
N ARG A 10 -7.45 -24.23 26.98
CA ARG A 10 -8.57 -23.28 26.84
C ARG A 10 -8.16 -21.84 27.11
N GLU A 11 -7.40 -21.60 28.19
CA GLU A 11 -6.90 -20.25 28.52
C GLU A 11 -6.00 -19.68 27.41
N GLN A 12 -5.18 -20.53 26.77
CA GLN A 12 -4.35 -20.13 25.63
C GLN A 12 -5.18 -19.78 24.39
N LEU A 13 -6.19 -20.60 24.06
CA LEU A 13 -7.09 -20.34 22.92
C LEU A 13 -7.89 -19.06 23.12
N GLU A 14 -8.46 -18.85 24.31
CA GLU A 14 -9.18 -17.61 24.63
C GLU A 14 -8.28 -16.39 24.54
N SER A 15 -7.05 -16.47 25.07
CA SER A 15 -6.07 -15.39 24.97
C SER A 15 -5.70 -15.07 23.52
N TYR A 16 -5.54 -16.09 22.68
CA TYR A 16 -5.26 -15.92 21.25
C TYR A 16 -6.43 -15.27 20.51
N ASP A 17 -7.66 -15.73 20.75
CA ASP A 17 -8.86 -15.17 20.10
C ASP A 17 -9.06 -13.69 20.43
N LEU A 18 -8.82 -13.28 21.68
CA LEU A 18 -8.88 -11.87 22.08
C LEU A 18 -7.87 -11.00 21.31
N LYS A 19 -6.62 -11.47 21.17
CA LYS A 19 -5.58 -10.75 20.41
C LYS A 19 -5.90 -10.72 18.91
N ARG A 20 -6.48 -11.79 18.38
CA ARG A 20 -6.91 -11.87 16.98
C ARG A 20 -8.03 -10.86 16.69
N GLU A 21 -9.03 -10.76 17.55
CA GLU A 21 -10.10 -9.76 17.43
C GLU A 21 -9.56 -8.33 17.52
N GLU A 22 -8.61 -8.07 18.43
CA GLU A 22 -7.92 -6.77 18.51
C GLU A 22 -7.18 -6.45 17.20
N LEU A 23 -6.46 -7.41 16.62
CA LEU A 23 -5.76 -7.25 15.35
C LEU A 23 -6.75 -6.96 14.20
N ILE A 24 -7.88 -7.65 14.15
CA ILE A 24 -8.93 -7.42 13.14
C ILE A 24 -9.45 -5.99 13.24
N SER A 25 -9.76 -5.54 14.45
CA SER A 25 -10.24 -4.18 14.70
C SER A 25 -9.22 -3.14 14.23
N LYS A 26 -7.95 -3.28 14.64
CA LYS A 26 -6.86 -2.38 14.24
C LYS A 26 -6.57 -2.41 12.74
N SER A 27 -6.65 -3.58 12.09
CA SER A 27 -6.50 -3.71 10.63
C SER A 27 -7.59 -2.93 9.90
N ARG A 28 -8.86 -3.02 10.33
CA ARG A 28 -9.97 -2.25 9.74
C ARG A 28 -9.76 -0.75 9.88
N ASP A 29 -9.31 -0.28 11.03
CA ASP A 29 -8.99 1.13 11.24
C ASP A 29 -7.85 1.60 10.35
N LEU A 30 -6.80 0.78 10.21
CA LEU A 30 -5.65 1.07 9.36
C LEU A 30 -6.06 1.19 7.88
N ILE A 31 -6.88 0.26 7.39
CA ILE A 31 -7.43 0.29 6.02
C ILE A 31 -8.31 1.55 5.81
N ARG A 32 -9.15 1.89 6.79
CA ARG A 32 -10.00 3.09 6.72
C ARG A 32 -9.15 4.36 6.63
N LEU A 33 -8.09 4.47 7.44
CA LEU A 33 -7.16 5.60 7.40
C LEU A 33 -6.38 5.66 6.09
N SER A 34 -5.95 4.51 5.57
CA SER A 34 -5.24 4.40 4.28
C SER A 34 -6.09 4.96 3.13
N LYS A 35 -7.36 4.54 3.05
CA LYS A 35 -8.32 5.06 2.07
C LYS A 35 -8.59 6.55 2.23
N LYS A 36 -8.70 7.01 3.48
CA LYS A 36 -8.87 8.44 3.77
C LYS A 36 -7.68 9.25 3.23
N LEU A 37 -6.46 8.80 3.52
CA LEU A 37 -5.22 9.44 3.07
C LEU A 37 -5.17 9.51 1.53
N ILE A 38 -5.36 8.37 0.86
CA ILE A 38 -5.37 8.29 -0.61
C ILE A 38 -6.39 9.28 -1.18
N TYR A 39 -7.60 9.32 -0.63
CA TYR A 39 -8.65 10.23 -1.08
C TYR A 39 -8.29 11.71 -0.90
N SER A 40 -7.70 12.10 0.24
CA SER A 40 -7.24 13.47 0.48
C SER A 40 -6.12 13.87 -0.51
N VAL A 41 -5.19 12.96 -0.82
CA VAL A 41 -4.13 13.18 -1.82
C VAL A 41 -4.72 13.35 -3.23
N HIS A 42 -5.73 12.57 -3.62
CA HIS A 42 -6.40 12.73 -4.92
C HIS A 42 -7.08 14.09 -5.06
N ARG A 43 -7.72 14.57 -4.00
CA ARG A 43 -8.38 15.88 -3.96
C ARG A 43 -7.43 17.07 -3.78
N ASN A 44 -6.13 16.83 -3.64
CA ASN A 44 -5.13 17.84 -3.28
C ASN A 44 -5.44 18.56 -1.95
N ASP A 45 -6.15 17.92 -1.02
CA ASP A 45 -6.31 18.43 0.34
C ASP A 45 -5.08 18.06 1.17
N LEU A 46 -4.01 18.84 0.99
CA LEU A 46 -2.70 18.56 1.60
C LEU A 46 -2.71 18.67 3.13
N LYS A 47 -3.61 19.47 3.69
CA LYS A 47 -3.76 19.61 5.14
C LYS A 47 -4.39 18.36 5.72
N GLU A 48 -5.48 17.87 5.13
CA GLU A 48 -6.09 16.61 5.57
C GLU A 48 -5.15 15.41 5.32
N ALA A 49 -4.42 15.42 4.20
CA ALA A 49 -3.47 14.38 3.86
C ALA A 49 -2.34 14.28 4.89
N SER A 50 -1.69 15.39 5.27
CA SER A 50 -0.61 15.36 6.26
C SER A 50 -1.09 14.91 7.65
N MET A 51 -2.26 15.37 8.08
CA MET A 51 -2.88 14.92 9.33
C MET A 51 -3.21 13.42 9.29
N SER A 52 -3.79 12.94 8.19
CA SER A 52 -4.13 11.53 8.00
C SER A 52 -2.87 10.65 7.93
N PHE A 53 -1.80 11.14 7.30
CA PHE A 53 -0.53 10.42 7.21
C PHE A 53 0.14 10.26 8.58
N SER A 54 0.19 11.32 9.39
CA SER A 54 0.72 11.24 10.75
C SER A 54 -0.06 10.25 11.63
N GLU A 55 -1.40 10.26 11.54
CA GLU A 55 -2.24 9.31 12.28
C GLU A 55 -2.07 7.89 11.76
N LEU A 56 -1.99 7.70 10.45
CA LEU A 56 -1.76 6.40 9.82
C LEU A 56 -0.44 5.77 10.29
N ARG A 57 0.66 6.54 10.30
CA ARG A 57 1.97 6.10 10.81
C ARG A 57 1.86 5.62 12.26
N LYS A 58 1.22 6.40 13.12
CA LYS A 58 1.03 6.07 14.54
C LYS A 58 0.20 4.80 14.75
N GLN A 59 -0.89 4.64 14.01
CA GLN A 59 -1.71 3.42 14.09
C GLN A 59 -0.98 2.20 13.55
N PHE A 60 -0.18 2.36 12.49
CA PHE A 60 0.64 1.28 11.95
C PHE A 60 1.68 0.80 12.95
N GLU A 61 2.35 1.69 13.69
CA GLU A 61 3.31 1.30 14.73
C GLU A 61 2.65 0.44 15.81
N GLN A 62 1.45 0.81 16.27
CA GLN A 62 0.68 0.00 17.23
C GLN A 62 0.32 -1.36 16.63
N PHE A 63 -0.21 -1.38 15.41
CA PHE A 63 -0.60 -2.59 14.69
C PHE A 63 0.56 -3.56 14.49
N ASN A 64 1.72 -3.05 14.04
CA ASN A 64 2.94 -3.84 13.83
C ASN A 64 3.49 -4.37 15.15
N SER A 65 3.44 -3.59 16.23
CA SER A 65 3.90 -4.03 17.56
C SER A 65 3.04 -5.15 18.15
N LEU A 66 1.72 -5.10 17.93
CA LEU A 66 0.78 -6.14 18.36
C LEU A 66 1.09 -7.47 17.65
N ALA A 67 1.24 -7.42 16.32
CA ALA A 67 1.50 -8.61 15.52
C ALA A 67 2.89 -9.22 15.81
N LYS A 68 3.93 -8.41 16.02
CA LYS A 68 5.30 -8.91 16.31
C LYS A 68 5.39 -9.75 17.59
N ARG A 69 4.47 -9.56 18.54
CA ARG A 69 4.45 -10.33 19.80
C ARG A 69 3.87 -11.74 19.61
N GLU A 70 3.17 -11.99 18.51
CA GLU A 70 2.43 -13.22 18.25
C GLU A 70 2.71 -13.72 16.81
N PRO A 71 3.66 -14.65 16.61
CA PRO A 71 4.06 -15.11 15.28
C PRO A 71 2.89 -15.56 14.40
N GLU A 72 1.90 -16.25 14.96
CA GLU A 72 0.71 -16.71 14.23
C GLU A 72 -0.12 -15.55 13.66
N LEU A 73 -0.23 -14.46 14.40
CA LEU A 73 -0.94 -13.26 13.96
C LEU A 73 -0.12 -12.48 12.91
N PHE A 74 1.20 -12.46 13.05
CA PHE A 74 2.11 -11.80 12.11
C PHE A 74 2.03 -12.39 10.69
N TYR A 75 1.84 -13.71 10.58
CA TYR A 75 1.69 -14.38 9.28
C TYR A 75 0.22 -14.51 8.82
N SER A 76 -0.72 -13.91 9.55
CA SER A 76 -2.13 -13.95 9.18
C SER A 76 -2.43 -13.07 7.95
N GLY A 77 -3.43 -13.46 7.17
CA GLY A 77 -3.92 -12.64 6.05
C GLY A 77 -4.41 -11.26 6.50
N ILE A 78 -4.95 -11.14 7.72
CA ILE A 78 -5.42 -9.88 8.30
C ILE A 78 -4.27 -8.88 8.48
N PHE A 79 -3.11 -9.37 8.96
CA PHE A 79 -1.92 -8.55 9.07
C PHE A 79 -1.44 -8.12 7.70
N LYS A 80 -1.27 -9.08 6.79
CA LYS A 80 -0.82 -8.85 5.41
C LYS A 80 -1.65 -7.76 4.71
N SER A 81 -2.98 -7.86 4.72
CA SER A 81 -3.87 -6.88 4.08
C SER A 81 -3.73 -5.49 4.70
N GLY A 82 -3.64 -5.40 6.03
CA GLY A 82 -3.45 -4.12 6.71
C GLY A 82 -2.12 -3.45 6.34
N VAL A 83 -1.02 -4.22 6.32
CA VAL A 83 0.30 -3.70 5.93
C VAL A 83 0.33 -3.25 4.48
N GLN A 84 -0.30 -4.01 3.58
CA GLN A 84 -0.33 -3.68 2.16
C GLN A 84 -1.01 -2.33 1.88
N GLU A 85 -2.19 -2.11 2.47
CA GLU A 85 -2.93 -0.84 2.34
C GLU A 85 -2.17 0.33 2.99
N TYR A 86 -1.49 0.07 4.12
CA TYR A 86 -0.61 1.07 4.73
C TYR A 86 0.53 1.47 3.80
N VAL A 87 1.23 0.50 3.21
CA VAL A 87 2.36 0.77 2.29
C VAL A 87 1.87 1.52 1.06
N GLU A 88 0.77 1.09 0.44
CA GLU A 88 0.17 1.77 -0.70
C GLU A 88 -0.09 3.24 -0.39
N ALA A 89 -0.84 3.51 0.69
CA ALA A 89 -1.22 4.87 1.06
C ALA A 89 -0.02 5.74 1.48
N ALA A 90 0.94 5.17 2.22
CA ALA A 90 2.14 5.86 2.65
C ALA A 90 3.03 6.24 1.47
N CYS A 91 3.31 5.29 0.57
CA CYS A 91 4.09 5.55 -0.64
C CYS A 91 3.37 6.53 -1.57
N PHE A 92 2.05 6.44 -1.70
CA PHE A 92 1.28 7.36 -2.54
C PHE A 92 1.36 8.80 -2.01
N TYR A 93 1.21 8.99 -0.70
CA TYR A 93 1.40 10.30 -0.08
C TYR A 93 2.82 10.82 -0.29
N SER A 94 3.85 10.05 0.07
CA SER A 94 5.24 10.50 0.00
C SER A 94 5.69 10.77 -1.44
N LEU A 95 5.25 9.98 -2.43
CA LEU A 95 5.56 10.26 -3.83
C LEU A 95 4.91 11.55 -4.34
N ILE A 96 3.64 11.78 -4.01
CA ILE A 96 2.88 12.91 -4.56
C ILE A 96 3.17 14.22 -3.81
N VAL A 97 3.42 14.15 -2.50
CA VAL A 97 3.57 15.32 -1.63
C VAL A 97 5.02 15.61 -1.28
N GLU A 98 5.82 14.57 -1.02
CA GLU A 98 7.22 14.69 -0.60
C GLU A 98 8.22 14.43 -1.74
N GLU A 99 7.71 14.05 -2.93
CA GLU A 99 8.48 13.69 -4.11
C GLU A 99 9.52 12.58 -3.88
N LYS A 100 9.22 11.66 -2.94
CA LYS A 100 10.11 10.55 -2.58
C LYS A 100 9.32 9.26 -2.41
N LEU A 101 9.87 8.16 -2.93
CA LEU A 101 9.41 6.82 -2.56
C LEU A 101 10.14 6.37 -1.29
N PRO A 102 9.45 6.15 -0.15
CA PRO A 102 10.09 5.70 1.07
C PRO A 102 10.54 4.24 0.92
N THR A 103 11.63 3.87 1.58
CA THR A 103 12.13 2.49 1.64
C THR A 103 11.29 1.62 2.58
N HIS A 104 11.39 0.30 2.44
CA HIS A 104 10.71 -0.63 3.34
C HIS A 104 11.17 -0.46 4.81
N GLU A 105 12.41 -0.06 5.05
CA GLU A 105 12.97 0.21 6.38
C GLU A 105 12.37 1.48 7.00
N GLU A 106 12.26 2.56 6.22
CA GLU A 106 11.60 3.81 6.66
C GLU A 106 10.12 3.61 7.00
N LEU A 107 9.47 2.63 6.37
CA LEU A 107 8.10 2.22 6.65
C LEU A 107 8.00 1.13 7.74
N GLY A 108 9.11 0.54 8.19
CA GLY A 108 9.11 -0.50 9.22
C GLY A 108 8.46 -1.82 8.81
N VAL A 109 8.49 -2.15 7.51
CA VAL A 109 7.87 -3.35 6.91
C VAL A 109 8.92 -4.29 6.30
N LYS A 110 8.56 -5.58 6.16
CA LYS A 110 9.38 -6.54 5.42
C LYS A 110 9.30 -6.27 3.92
N GLY A 111 10.37 -6.60 3.18
CA GLY A 111 10.45 -6.38 1.73
C GLY A 111 9.27 -6.96 0.94
N GLU A 112 8.82 -8.18 1.26
CA GLU A 112 7.68 -8.79 0.57
C GLU A 112 6.38 -7.99 0.74
N HIS A 113 6.08 -7.52 1.96
CA HIS A 113 4.90 -6.66 2.20
C HIS A 113 5.03 -5.30 1.54
N TYR A 114 6.25 -4.76 1.47
CA TYR A 114 6.52 -3.53 0.75
C TYR A 114 6.23 -3.68 -0.74
N LEU A 115 6.74 -4.72 -1.37
CA LEU A 115 6.54 -4.97 -2.81
C LEU A 115 5.07 -5.16 -3.17
N LEU A 116 4.29 -5.84 -2.31
CA LEU A 116 2.84 -5.96 -2.49
C LEU A 116 2.14 -4.59 -2.50
N GLY A 117 2.48 -3.72 -1.54
CA GLY A 117 1.90 -2.37 -1.48
C GLY A 117 2.39 -1.46 -2.62
N VAL A 118 3.63 -1.60 -3.08
CA VAL A 118 4.15 -0.90 -4.26
C VAL A 118 3.45 -1.35 -5.54
N CYS A 119 3.07 -2.63 -5.67
CA CYS A 119 2.28 -3.08 -6.81
C CYS A 119 0.91 -2.40 -6.85
N ASP A 120 0.24 -2.26 -5.70
CA ASP A 120 -1.08 -1.62 -5.62
C ASP A 120 -1.00 -0.10 -5.81
N LEU A 121 0.07 0.53 -5.31
CA LEU A 121 0.39 1.94 -5.52
C LEU A 121 0.37 2.34 -6.99
N VAL A 122 0.82 1.47 -7.91
CA VAL A 122 0.82 1.76 -9.34
C VAL A 122 -0.58 2.08 -9.85
N GLY A 123 -1.62 1.38 -9.37
CA GLY A 123 -3.00 1.68 -9.74
C GLY A 123 -3.45 3.08 -9.31
N GLU A 124 -3.04 3.51 -8.12
CA GLU A 124 -3.36 4.84 -7.60
C GLU A 124 -2.58 5.97 -8.30
N LEU A 125 -1.32 5.71 -8.68
CA LEU A 125 -0.53 6.58 -9.53
C LEU A 125 -1.17 6.73 -10.91
N SER A 126 -1.58 5.62 -11.55
CA SER A 126 -2.29 5.65 -12.82
C SER A 126 -3.57 6.48 -12.73
N ARG A 127 -4.37 6.29 -11.68
CA ARG A 127 -5.58 7.08 -11.43
C ARG A 127 -5.25 8.58 -11.31
N LYS A 128 -4.19 8.93 -10.59
CA LYS A 128 -3.77 10.33 -10.41
C LYS A 128 -3.31 10.95 -11.73
N ALA A 129 -2.52 10.23 -12.53
CA ALA A 129 -2.02 10.69 -13.82
C ALA A 129 -3.15 10.96 -14.81
N ILE A 130 -4.11 10.04 -14.95
CA ILE A 130 -5.28 10.21 -15.83
C ILE A 130 -6.13 11.39 -15.37
N ASN A 131 -6.36 11.54 -14.06
CA ASN A 131 -7.11 12.67 -13.51
C ASN A 131 -6.39 14.01 -13.74
N ALA A 132 -5.05 14.03 -13.67
CA ALA A 132 -4.25 15.22 -13.97
C ALA A 132 -4.35 15.59 -15.46
N ALA A 133 -4.19 14.61 -16.36
CA ALA A 133 -4.34 14.82 -17.80
C ALA A 133 -5.74 15.32 -18.18
N ALA A 134 -6.79 14.80 -17.55
CA ALA A 134 -8.17 15.26 -17.75
C ALA A 134 -8.38 16.73 -17.34
N LYS A 135 -7.57 17.24 -16.40
CA LYS A 135 -7.56 18.63 -15.94
C LYS A 135 -6.52 19.50 -16.65
N SER A 136 -5.94 19.01 -17.75
CA SER A 136 -4.87 19.66 -18.51
C SER A 136 -3.56 19.87 -17.74
N ASP A 137 -3.38 19.18 -16.59
CA ASP A 137 -2.09 19.13 -15.89
C ASP A 137 -1.21 18.02 -16.48
N TYR A 138 -0.71 18.28 -17.69
CA TYR A 138 0.10 17.32 -18.44
C TYR A 138 1.47 17.11 -17.81
N LYS A 139 2.00 18.11 -17.09
CA LYS A 139 3.28 18.00 -16.40
C LYS A 139 3.22 16.92 -15.32
N THR A 140 2.20 16.96 -14.46
CA THR A 140 2.01 15.95 -13.42
C THR A 140 1.71 14.58 -14.03
N ALA A 141 0.88 14.52 -15.07
CA ALA A 141 0.55 13.26 -15.73
C ALA A 141 1.79 12.56 -16.32
N LEU A 142 2.67 13.30 -17.01
CA LEU A 142 3.92 12.76 -17.58
C LEU A 142 4.93 12.40 -16.50
N LYS A 143 5.09 13.22 -15.45
CA LYS A 143 5.95 12.88 -14.30
C LYS A 143 5.54 11.55 -13.66
N ILE A 144 4.24 11.34 -13.44
CA ILE A 144 3.74 10.09 -12.85
C ILE A 144 3.92 8.91 -13.81
N LYS A 145 3.69 9.10 -15.12
CA LYS A 145 3.99 8.07 -16.13
C LYS A 145 5.42 7.58 -15.98
N ASP A 146 6.38 8.49 -15.94
CA ASP A 146 7.81 8.12 -15.89
C ASP A 146 8.15 7.40 -14.57
N ILE A 147 7.61 7.86 -13.43
CA ILE A 147 7.74 7.15 -12.14
C ILE A 147 7.17 5.72 -12.21
N VAL A 148 6.01 5.52 -12.85
CA VAL A 148 5.40 4.19 -12.99
C VAL A 148 6.25 3.28 -13.88
N SER A 149 6.84 3.82 -14.96
CA SER A 149 7.80 3.09 -15.78
C SER A 149 9.04 2.68 -14.98
N ASP A 150 9.63 3.59 -14.21
CA ASP A 150 10.80 3.30 -13.38
C ASP A 150 10.50 2.21 -12.34
N ILE A 151 9.35 2.29 -11.67
CA ILE A 151 8.90 1.25 -10.72
C ILE A 151 8.75 -0.10 -11.42
N TYR A 152 8.16 -0.12 -12.61
CA TYR A 152 7.97 -1.37 -13.36
C TYR A 152 9.30 -2.00 -13.77
N ASP A 153 10.26 -1.18 -14.24
CA ASP A 153 11.59 -1.64 -14.64
C ASP A 153 12.38 -2.21 -13.45
N GLU A 154 12.29 -1.60 -12.27
CA GLU A 154 12.86 -2.16 -11.03
C GLU A 154 12.19 -3.47 -10.63
N LEU A 155 10.86 -3.55 -10.70
CA LEU A 155 10.12 -4.78 -10.37
C LEU A 155 10.41 -5.92 -11.36
N MET A 156 10.70 -5.61 -12.62
CA MET A 156 11.08 -6.60 -13.64
C MET A 156 12.40 -7.32 -13.33
N GLN A 157 13.26 -6.76 -12.49
CA GLN A 157 14.53 -7.38 -12.10
C GLN A 157 14.36 -8.50 -11.05
N PHE A 158 13.16 -8.66 -10.48
CA PHE A 158 12.88 -9.70 -9.50
C PHE A 158 12.34 -10.98 -10.14
N ASP A 159 12.89 -12.12 -9.71
CA ASP A 159 12.35 -13.43 -10.01
C ASP A 159 11.21 -13.79 -9.04
N PHE A 160 10.01 -13.22 -9.27
CA PHE A 160 8.86 -13.50 -8.40
C PHE A 160 8.36 -14.95 -8.54
N PRO A 161 8.27 -15.70 -7.42
CA PRO A 161 7.66 -17.02 -7.44
C PRO A 161 6.15 -16.92 -7.72
N ASN A 162 5.56 -18.00 -8.23
CA ASN A 162 4.12 -18.07 -8.45
C ASN A 162 3.37 -17.77 -7.14
N GLY A 163 2.41 -16.84 -7.19
CA GLY A 163 1.68 -16.40 -6.02
C GLY A 163 1.06 -15.01 -6.21
N GLU A 164 0.62 -14.43 -5.09
CA GLU A 164 -0.07 -13.14 -5.09
C GLU A 164 0.79 -12.00 -5.63
N LEU A 165 2.06 -11.92 -5.21
CA LEU A 165 2.97 -10.88 -5.66
C LEU A 165 3.20 -10.95 -7.17
N ARG A 166 3.39 -12.16 -7.70
CA ARG A 166 3.50 -12.40 -9.15
C ARG A 166 2.24 -11.95 -9.90
N ASN A 167 1.06 -12.31 -9.41
CA ASN A 167 -0.20 -11.92 -10.04
C ASN A 167 -0.41 -10.40 -10.06
N LYS A 168 -0.04 -9.70 -8.97
CA LYS A 168 -0.10 -8.24 -8.90
C LYS A 168 0.91 -7.59 -9.84
N PHE A 169 2.14 -8.06 -9.84
CA PHE A 169 3.17 -7.60 -10.77
C PHE A 169 2.74 -7.78 -12.23
N ASP A 170 2.22 -8.95 -12.61
CA ASP A 170 1.74 -9.20 -13.98
C ASP A 170 0.58 -8.26 -14.37
N GLY A 171 -0.14 -7.69 -13.40
CA GLY A 171 -1.18 -6.68 -13.60
C GLY A 171 -0.62 -5.29 -13.95
N ILE A 172 0.59 -4.95 -13.48
CA ILE A 172 1.19 -3.61 -13.66
C ILE A 172 1.38 -3.27 -15.14
N LYS A 173 1.67 -4.25 -16.00
CA LYS A 173 1.85 -4.03 -17.44
C LYS A 173 0.65 -3.36 -18.12
N TYR A 174 -0.56 -3.56 -17.60
CA TYR A 174 -1.76 -2.93 -18.13
C TYR A 174 -1.83 -1.45 -17.74
N GLU A 175 -1.39 -1.11 -16.53
CA GLU A 175 -1.29 0.27 -16.06
C GLU A 175 -0.19 1.04 -16.80
N VAL A 176 0.98 0.43 -16.99
CA VAL A 176 2.07 1.01 -17.80
C VAL A 176 1.57 1.32 -19.22
N LYS A 177 0.99 0.34 -19.90
CA LYS A 177 0.44 0.52 -21.26
C LYS A 177 -0.58 1.65 -21.32
N ARG A 178 -1.48 1.72 -20.34
CA ARG A 178 -2.49 2.78 -20.25
C ARG A 178 -1.86 4.18 -20.12
N LEU A 179 -0.79 4.31 -19.35
CA LEU A 179 -0.07 5.59 -19.20
C LEU A 179 0.78 5.94 -20.42
N GLU A 180 1.33 4.97 -21.13
CA GLU A 180 2.00 5.17 -22.42
C GLU A 180 1.02 5.69 -23.48
N GLU A 181 -0.15 5.08 -23.60
CA GLU A 181 -1.21 5.52 -24.52
C GLU A 181 -1.66 6.96 -24.20
N MET A 182 -1.82 7.28 -22.91
CA MET A 182 -2.08 8.65 -22.45
C MET A 182 -0.96 9.61 -22.90
N GLY A 183 0.31 9.26 -22.65
CA GLY A 183 1.47 10.08 -23.02
C GLY A 183 1.54 10.34 -24.53
N LEU A 184 1.28 9.32 -25.35
CA LEU A 184 1.24 9.45 -26.82
C LEU A 184 0.14 10.41 -27.27
N GLN A 185 -1.07 10.29 -26.72
CA GLN A 185 -2.18 11.19 -27.05
C GLN A 185 -1.85 12.65 -26.70
N LEU A 186 -1.19 12.90 -25.57
CA LEU A 186 -0.75 14.24 -25.19
C LEU A 186 0.30 14.79 -26.16
N SER A 187 1.26 13.96 -26.57
CA SER A 187 2.28 14.36 -27.56
C SER A 187 1.69 14.71 -28.92
N LEU A 188 0.64 14.02 -29.36
CA LEU A 188 -0.04 14.32 -30.62
C LEU A 188 -0.83 15.63 -30.55
N LYS A 189 -1.47 15.92 -29.40
CA LYS A 189 -2.21 17.18 -29.20
C LYS A 189 -1.30 18.42 -29.20
N GLY A 190 -0.07 18.30 -28.73
CA GLY A 190 0.90 19.42 -28.72
C GLY A 190 1.57 19.69 -30.08
N LYS A 191 1.28 18.89 -31.12
CA LYS A 191 1.81 19.06 -32.49
C LYS A 191 0.83 19.73 -33.46
N ASN A 192 -0.38 20.07 -33.00
CA ASN A 192 -1.39 20.84 -33.74
C ASN A 192 -1.52 22.24 -33.14
#